data_AF-A0A1Y2AX49-F1
#
_entry.id   AF-A0A1Y2AX49-F1
#
_cell.length_a   1.000
_cell.length_b   1.000
_cell.length_c   1.000
_cell.angle_alpha   90.00
_cell.angle_beta   90.00
_cell.angle_gamma   90.00
#
_symmetry.space_group_name_H-M   'P 1'
#
loop_
_entity.id
_entity.type
_entity.pdbx_description
1 polymer ?
#
loop_
_entity_poly.entity_id
_entity_poly.type
_entity_poly.pdbx_seq_one_letter_code
_entity_poly.pdbx_strand_id
1 'polypeptide(L)'
;SVRVSIAWSGAEPIEDTDTLVLTIDGYSLDLRVFVDGPDRGSIDWSTVAHVKEVEGSTAKNPILRWDHIIDSRPPTDLPDQGIFETLSNEDVTETGTMYNPKTTLYEPYVETWRRLPQATGVPYLVLRLDKSSLVHGRAGVAFLGRVGPHALGIAKTDDGRFYAW
;
A
#
# COMPACT_ATOMS: atom_id res chain seq x y z
N SER A 1 8.86 2.34 -1.61
CA SER A 1 9.02 3.25 -0.46
C SER A 1 8.78 2.49 0.82
N VAL A 2 9.33 2.96 1.93
CA VAL A 2 8.97 2.50 3.28
C VAL A 2 8.23 3.60 4.00
N ARG A 3 7.30 3.23 4.89
CA ARG A 3 6.62 4.22 5.73
C ARG A 3 7.51 4.57 6.92
N VAL A 4 7.63 5.86 7.19
CA VAL A 4 8.39 6.43 8.31
C VAL A 4 7.49 6.60 9.52
N SER A 5 6.24 7.01 9.27
CA SER A 5 5.21 7.13 10.30
C SER A 5 3.82 7.30 9.69
N ILE A 6 2.80 7.01 10.47
CA ILE A 6 1.42 7.42 10.29
C ILE A 6 0.93 8.20 11.51
N ALA A 7 0.15 9.25 11.28
CA ALA A 7 -0.58 9.99 12.29
C ALA A 7 -2.06 10.08 11.90
N TRP A 8 -2.95 9.96 12.88
CA TRP A 8 -4.40 10.02 12.70
C TRP A 8 -4.95 11.24 13.44
N SER A 9 -5.80 12.04 12.80
CA SER A 9 -6.52 13.14 13.45
C SER A 9 -5.64 14.09 14.28
N GLY A 10 -4.39 14.31 13.85
CA GLY A 10 -3.41 15.16 14.53
C GLY A 10 -2.74 14.54 15.76
N ALA A 11 -2.93 13.25 16.00
CA ALA A 11 -2.19 12.50 17.01
C ALA A 11 -0.68 12.47 16.71
N GLU A 12 0.11 12.12 17.72
CA GLU A 12 1.56 11.92 17.56
C GLU A 12 1.84 10.83 16.50
N PRO A 13 2.75 11.08 15.55
CA PRO A 13 3.12 10.09 14.54
C PRO A 13 3.77 8.86 15.17
N ILE A 14 3.38 7.68 14.68
CA ILE A 14 3.95 6.39 15.07
C ILE A 14 4.28 5.55 13.84
N GLU A 15 5.17 4.58 13.97
CA GLU A 15 5.33 3.51 12.99
C GLU A 15 5.40 2.17 13.72
N ASP A 16 4.28 1.46 13.72
CA ASP A 16 4.11 0.16 14.35
C ASP A 16 4.19 -0.99 13.34
N THR A 17 4.51 -0.72 12.07
CA THR A 17 4.63 -1.73 11.02
C THR A 17 5.95 -1.66 10.24
N ASP A 18 6.36 -2.81 9.71
CA ASP A 18 7.32 -2.91 8.60
C ASP A 18 6.50 -2.78 7.32
N THR A 19 6.41 -1.54 6.82
CA THR A 19 5.65 -1.21 5.62
C THR A 19 6.58 -1.08 4.42
N LEU A 20 6.28 -1.83 3.37
CA LEU A 20 6.87 -1.68 2.05
C LEU A 20 5.79 -1.46 0.99
N VAL A 21 5.99 -0.43 0.16
CA VAL A 21 5.16 -0.16 -1.01
C VAL A 21 5.99 -0.18 -2.29
N LEU A 22 5.59 -0.97 -3.27
CA LEU A 22 6.15 -0.98 -4.62
C LEU A 22 5.17 -0.31 -5.58
N THR A 23 5.50 0.88 -6.06
CA THR A 23 4.77 1.53 -7.15
C THR A 23 5.53 1.32 -8.46
N ILE A 24 5.05 0.40 -9.29
CA ILE A 24 5.75 -0.08 -10.49
C ILE A 24 4.74 -0.34 -11.61
N ASP A 25 5.02 0.19 -12.80
CA ASP A 25 4.23 -0.05 -14.02
C ASP A 25 2.70 0.18 -13.86
N GLY A 26 2.31 1.24 -13.15
CA GLY A 26 0.91 1.56 -12.88
C GLY A 26 0.24 0.68 -11.81
N TYR A 27 0.98 -0.20 -11.14
CA TYR A 27 0.54 -0.96 -9.98
C TYR A 27 1.13 -0.40 -8.68
N SER A 28 0.36 -0.51 -7.60
CA SER A 28 0.85 -0.43 -6.22
C SER A 28 0.68 -1.79 -5.56
N LEU A 29 1.75 -2.29 -4.95
CA LEU A 29 1.70 -3.40 -4.00
C LEU A 29 2.12 -2.85 -2.64
N ASP A 30 1.22 -2.91 -1.67
CA ASP A 30 1.41 -2.42 -0.30
C ASP A 30 1.30 -3.60 0.67
N LEU A 31 2.27 -3.76 1.55
CA LEU A 31 2.24 -4.72 2.65
C LEU A 31 2.72 -4.04 3.92
N ARG A 32 1.90 -4.15 4.97
CA ARG A 32 2.16 -3.62 6.31
C ARG A 32 2.04 -4.74 7.32
N VAL A 33 3.16 -5.08 7.97
CA VAL A 33 3.21 -6.14 8.99
C VAL A 33 3.58 -5.53 10.33
N PHE A 34 2.80 -5.79 11.38
CA PHE A 34 3.12 -5.27 12.71
C PHE A 34 4.49 -5.77 13.20
N VAL A 35 5.32 -4.86 13.70
CA VAL A 35 6.67 -5.20 14.20
C VAL A 35 6.73 -5.43 15.71
N ASP A 36 5.74 -4.91 16.44
CA ASP A 36 5.63 -5.01 17.88
C ASP A 36 4.18 -5.25 18.34
N GLY A 37 3.96 -5.26 19.66
CA GLY A 37 2.65 -5.47 20.24
C GLY A 37 2.10 -6.91 20.15
N PRO A 38 0.82 -7.12 20.53
CA PRO A 38 0.17 -8.43 20.51
C PRO A 38 -0.04 -8.97 19.09
N ASP A 39 -0.11 -8.08 18.10
CA ASP A 39 -0.38 -8.40 16.70
C ASP A 39 0.91 -8.58 15.88
N ARG A 40 2.08 -8.56 16.53
CA ARG A 40 3.40 -8.70 15.87
C ARG A 40 3.42 -9.86 14.88
N GLY A 41 3.84 -9.56 13.64
CA GLY A 41 3.93 -10.52 12.54
C GLY A 41 2.61 -10.76 11.80
N SER A 42 1.51 -10.18 12.26
CA SER A 42 0.24 -10.17 11.51
C SER A 42 0.17 -8.96 10.57
N ILE A 43 -0.70 -9.07 9.56
CA ILE A 43 -0.92 -8.04 8.54
C ILE A 43 -1.90 -7.00 9.11
N ASP A 44 -1.46 -5.74 9.17
CA ASP A 44 -2.34 -4.59 9.43
C ASP A 44 -3.19 -4.29 8.18
N TRP A 45 -2.50 -4.12 7.06
CA TRP A 45 -3.10 -3.86 5.76
C TRP A 45 -2.21 -4.36 4.65
N SER A 46 -2.81 -4.89 3.59
CA SER A 46 -2.10 -5.17 2.36
C SER A 46 -3.03 -5.05 1.17
N THR A 47 -2.53 -4.40 0.12
CA THR A 47 -3.30 -4.10 -1.09
C THR A 47 -2.48 -4.38 -2.35
N VAL A 48 -3.22 -4.69 -3.42
CA VAL A 48 -2.74 -4.54 -4.79
C VAL A 48 -3.71 -3.65 -5.50
N ALA A 49 -3.24 -2.59 -6.15
CA ALA A 49 -4.11 -1.61 -6.80
C ALA A 49 -3.55 -1.16 -8.14
N HIS A 50 -4.43 -0.70 -9.01
CA HIS A 50 -4.06 0.23 -10.07
C HIS A 50 -3.90 1.63 -9.49
N VAL A 51 -2.79 2.29 -9.79
CA VAL A 51 -2.53 3.67 -9.38
C VAL A 51 -2.80 4.60 -10.54
N LYS A 52 -3.55 5.66 -10.28
CA LYS A 52 -3.86 6.69 -11.28
C LYS A 52 -3.80 8.07 -10.66
N GLU A 53 -3.44 9.05 -11.47
CA GLU A 53 -3.65 10.45 -11.14
C GLU A 53 -5.13 10.79 -11.30
N VAL A 54 -5.64 11.65 -10.41
CA VAL A 54 -7.02 12.14 -10.51
C VAL A 54 -7.08 13.48 -11.24
N GLU A 55 -8.29 13.89 -11.63
CA GLU A 55 -8.50 15.19 -12.26
C GLU A 55 -7.99 16.33 -11.36
N GLY A 56 -7.18 17.22 -11.93
CA GLY A 56 -6.54 18.32 -11.19
C GLY A 56 -5.21 17.96 -10.50
N SER A 57 -4.76 16.70 -10.56
CA SER A 57 -3.41 16.32 -10.14
C SER A 57 -2.36 17.08 -10.97
N THR A 58 -1.29 17.54 -10.33
CA THR A 58 -0.17 18.22 -11.00
C THR A 58 1.16 17.74 -10.46
N ALA A 59 2.25 17.97 -11.19
CA ALA A 59 3.59 17.63 -10.70
C ALA A 59 3.99 18.33 -9.38
N LYS A 60 3.39 19.50 -9.07
CA LYS A 60 3.64 20.24 -7.82
C LYS A 60 2.72 19.84 -6.68
N ASN A 61 1.54 19.31 -7.00
CA ASN A 61 0.55 18.84 -6.05
C ASN A 61 -0.05 17.54 -6.59
N PRO A 62 0.69 16.42 -6.51
CA PRO A 62 0.22 15.15 -7.03
C PRO A 62 -0.93 14.64 -6.17
N ILE A 63 -1.98 14.19 -6.83
CA ILE A 63 -3.12 13.55 -6.19
C ILE A 63 -3.32 12.20 -6.86
N LEU A 64 -3.13 11.13 -6.09
CA LEU A 64 -3.24 9.76 -6.58
C LEU A 64 -4.47 9.07 -6.01
N ARG A 65 -4.94 8.07 -6.75
CA ARG A 65 -6.03 7.18 -6.37
C ARG A 65 -5.61 5.73 -6.58
N TRP A 66 -5.98 4.88 -5.64
CA TRP A 66 -5.79 3.44 -5.70
C TRP A 66 -7.12 2.76 -5.99
N ASP A 67 -7.21 2.08 -7.14
CA ASP A 67 -8.33 1.19 -7.42
C ASP A 67 -7.92 -0.24 -7.03
N HIS A 68 -8.42 -0.71 -5.89
CA HIS A 68 -7.99 -1.97 -5.29
C HIS A 68 -8.44 -3.18 -6.12
N ILE A 69 -7.49 -4.05 -6.42
CA ILE A 69 -7.66 -5.38 -7.00
C ILE A 69 -7.69 -6.42 -5.87
N ILE A 70 -6.75 -6.28 -4.92
CA ILE A 70 -6.68 -7.04 -3.69
C ILE A 70 -6.68 -6.04 -2.54
N ASP A 71 -7.47 -6.33 -1.50
CA ASP A 71 -7.48 -5.59 -0.24
C ASP A 71 -7.71 -6.58 0.91
N SER A 72 -6.87 -6.53 1.94
CA SER A 72 -7.04 -7.35 3.15
C SER A 72 -8.14 -6.83 4.07
N ARG A 73 -8.51 -5.54 3.96
CA ARG A 73 -9.59 -4.92 4.72
C ARG A 73 -10.94 -5.06 4.01
N PRO A 74 -12.07 -4.91 4.73
CA PRO A 74 -13.39 -4.86 4.11
C PRO A 74 -13.51 -3.67 3.14
N PRO A 75 -14.40 -3.74 2.13
CA PRO A 75 -14.68 -2.61 1.25
C PRO A 75 -15.11 -1.37 2.02
N THR A 76 -14.67 -0.20 1.56
CA THR A 76 -15.03 1.12 2.09
C THR A 76 -15.89 1.89 1.09
N ASP A 77 -16.71 2.82 1.61
CA ASP A 77 -17.54 3.70 0.77
C ASP A 77 -16.76 4.89 0.20
N LEU A 78 -15.63 5.24 0.83
CA LEU A 78 -14.75 6.29 0.35
C LEU A 78 -13.69 5.73 -0.62
N PRO A 79 -13.38 6.45 -1.71
CA PRO A 79 -12.28 6.09 -2.58
C PRO A 79 -10.95 6.31 -1.85
N ASP A 80 -10.01 5.38 -2.03
CA ASP A 80 -8.65 5.53 -1.51
C ASP A 80 -7.89 6.55 -2.37
N GLN A 81 -7.60 7.71 -1.78
CA GLN A 81 -6.97 8.86 -2.44
C GLN A 81 -6.04 9.60 -1.48
N GLY A 82 -4.93 10.09 -2.02
CA GLY A 82 -3.83 10.69 -1.27
C GLY A 82 -3.27 11.91 -2.01
N ILE A 83 -3.03 12.97 -1.24
CA ILE A 83 -2.37 14.20 -1.70
C ILE A 83 -0.94 14.17 -1.21
N PHE A 84 0.00 14.43 -2.12
CA PHE A 84 1.43 14.28 -1.84
C PHE A 84 2.17 15.62 -1.78
N GLU A 85 3.06 15.76 -0.80
CA GLU A 85 4.01 16.86 -0.70
C GLU A 85 5.41 16.32 -0.42
N THR A 86 6.42 16.80 -1.16
CA THR A 86 7.82 16.44 -0.89
C THR A 86 8.40 17.41 0.12
N LEU A 87 8.87 16.87 1.24
CA LEU A 87 9.49 17.62 2.33
C LEU A 87 10.92 18.04 1.99
N SER A 88 11.48 18.93 2.80
CA SER A 88 12.85 19.43 2.63
C SER A 88 13.93 18.35 2.80
N ASN A 89 13.62 17.25 3.49
CA ASN A 89 14.49 16.10 3.67
C ASN A 89 14.25 14.99 2.62
N GLU A 90 13.51 15.29 1.54
CA GLU A 90 13.14 14.38 0.44
C GLU A 90 12.16 13.24 0.78
N ASP A 91 11.81 13.07 2.07
CA ASP A 91 10.65 12.27 2.43
C ASP A 91 9.37 12.92 1.88
N VAL A 92 8.30 12.15 1.77
CA VAL A 92 7.05 12.58 1.14
C VAL A 92 5.92 12.39 2.13
N THR A 93 5.13 13.42 2.37
CA THR A 93 3.86 13.25 3.08
C THR A 93 2.77 12.84 2.11
N GLU A 94 1.94 11.92 2.55
CA GLU A 94 0.67 11.56 1.95
C GLU A 94 -0.44 11.92 2.94
N THR A 95 -1.43 12.65 2.47
CA THR A 95 -2.57 13.04 3.31
C THR A 95 -3.88 12.70 2.63
N GLY A 96 -4.84 12.27 3.42
CA GLY A 96 -6.15 11.87 2.94
C GLY A 96 -7.11 11.57 4.07
N THR A 97 -8.22 10.91 3.74
CA THR A 97 -9.16 10.36 4.71
C THR A 97 -9.27 8.86 4.45
N MET A 98 -9.06 8.04 5.47
CA MET A 98 -9.24 6.59 5.37
C MET A 98 -9.95 6.03 6.59
N TYR A 99 -10.43 4.79 6.50
CA TYR A 99 -11.05 4.09 7.62
C TYR A 99 -9.99 3.67 8.64
N ASN A 100 -10.11 4.14 9.88
CA ASN A 100 -9.23 3.74 10.98
C ASN A 100 -9.84 2.53 11.72
N PRO A 101 -9.23 1.33 11.65
CA PRO A 101 -9.77 0.15 12.30
C PRO A 101 -9.75 0.23 13.84
N LYS A 102 -8.90 1.09 14.42
CA LYS A 102 -8.80 1.26 15.88
C LYS A 102 -9.99 2.07 16.44
N THR A 103 -10.52 3.02 15.68
CA THR A 103 -11.63 3.90 16.10
C THR A 103 -12.94 3.58 15.40
N THR A 104 -12.91 2.80 14.32
CA THR A 104 -14.04 2.49 13.43
C THR A 104 -14.63 3.71 12.70
N LEU A 105 -13.87 4.79 12.59
CA LEU A 105 -14.27 6.04 11.95
C LEU A 105 -13.44 6.31 10.70
N TYR A 106 -13.99 7.11 9.78
CA TYR A 106 -13.19 7.73 8.72
C TYR A 106 -12.49 8.95 9.29
N GLU A 107 -11.16 8.94 9.25
CA GLU A 107 -10.33 9.96 9.89
C GLU A 107 -9.30 10.52 8.92
N PRO A 108 -8.96 11.81 9.05
CA PRO A 108 -7.82 12.35 8.33
C PRO A 108 -6.54 11.66 8.81
N TYR A 109 -5.67 11.33 7.87
CA TYR A 109 -4.37 10.74 8.17
C TYR A 109 -3.25 11.56 7.53
N VAL A 110 -2.05 11.38 8.09
CA VAL A 110 -0.80 11.82 7.49
C VAL A 110 0.16 10.65 7.55
N GLU A 111 0.53 10.11 6.39
CA GLU A 111 1.62 9.15 6.26
C GLU A 111 2.88 9.88 5.78
N THR A 112 4.03 9.54 6.35
CA THR A 112 5.33 10.03 5.87
C THR A 112 6.07 8.87 5.25
N TRP A 113 6.56 9.05 4.03
CA TRP A 113 7.15 8.02 3.20
C TRP A 113 8.58 8.34 2.85
N ARG A 114 9.46 7.35 3.02
CA ARG A 114 10.84 7.42 2.52
C ARG A 114 10.95 6.67 1.21
N ARG A 115 11.39 7.38 0.17
CA ARG A 115 11.74 6.77 -1.11
C ARG A 115 13.04 5.99 -0.94
N LEU A 116 13.01 4.70 -1.24
CA LEU A 116 14.22 3.89 -1.26
C LEU A 116 15.00 4.21 -2.54
N PRO A 117 16.31 4.49 -2.46
CA PRO A 117 17.11 4.78 -3.64
C PRO A 117 17.09 3.60 -4.60
N GLN A 118 16.95 3.88 -5.89
CA GLN A 118 17.01 2.88 -6.96
C GLN A 118 18.18 3.21 -7.88
N ALA A 119 18.97 2.19 -8.23
CA ALA A 119 19.98 2.34 -9.26
C ALA A 119 19.30 2.65 -10.62
N THR A 120 19.92 3.52 -11.41
CA THR A 120 19.44 3.78 -12.78
C THR A 120 19.40 2.49 -13.59
N GLY A 121 18.29 2.24 -14.28
CA GLY A 121 18.11 1.04 -15.11
C GLY A 121 17.84 -0.24 -14.30
N VAL A 122 17.46 -0.13 -13.03
CA VAL A 122 17.06 -1.30 -12.24
C VAL A 122 15.90 -2.03 -12.93
N PRO A 123 15.98 -3.35 -13.15
CA PRO A 123 14.89 -4.11 -13.73
C PRO A 123 13.72 -4.18 -12.74
N TYR A 124 12.52 -4.17 -13.29
CA TYR A 124 11.29 -4.43 -12.56
C TYR A 124 10.45 -5.49 -13.27
N LEU A 125 9.55 -6.13 -12.52
CA LEU A 125 8.51 -6.99 -13.06
C LEU A 125 7.28 -6.91 -12.16
N VAL A 126 6.12 -7.08 -12.81
CA VAL A 126 4.85 -7.37 -12.15
C VAL A 126 4.30 -8.63 -12.79
N LEU A 127 4.16 -9.70 -12.02
CA LEU A 127 3.50 -10.93 -12.46
C LEU A 127 2.12 -10.98 -11.82
N ARG A 128 1.14 -11.43 -12.60
CA ARG A 128 -0.20 -11.74 -12.14
C ARG A 128 -0.46 -13.21 -12.41
N LEU A 129 -1.01 -13.92 -11.44
CA LEU A 129 -1.46 -15.29 -11.63
C LEU A 129 -2.60 -15.34 -12.65
N ASP A 130 -2.49 -16.27 -13.61
CA ASP A 130 -3.54 -16.51 -14.60
C ASP A 130 -4.86 -16.89 -13.91
N LYS A 131 -5.99 -16.39 -14.42
CA LYS A 131 -7.32 -16.64 -13.83
C LYS A 131 -7.71 -18.13 -13.78
N SER A 132 -7.11 -18.97 -14.61
CA SER A 132 -7.32 -20.42 -14.61
C SER A 132 -6.52 -21.17 -13.54
N SER A 133 -5.57 -20.49 -12.88
CA SER A 133 -4.70 -21.08 -11.86
C SER A 133 -5.28 -20.90 -10.46
N LEU A 134 -4.82 -21.74 -9.52
CA LEU A 134 -5.31 -21.76 -8.14
C LEU A 134 -4.29 -21.14 -7.17
N VAL A 135 -4.77 -20.31 -6.25
CA VAL A 135 -4.04 -19.81 -5.08
C VAL A 135 -4.24 -20.80 -3.94
N HIS A 136 -3.18 -21.51 -3.54
CA HIS A 136 -3.27 -22.55 -2.48
C HIS A 136 -4.40 -23.57 -2.70
N GLY A 137 -4.59 -24.00 -3.95
CA GLY A 137 -5.65 -24.96 -4.33
C GLY A 137 -7.06 -24.38 -4.38
N ARG A 138 -7.22 -23.04 -4.34
CA ARG A 138 -8.50 -22.34 -4.39
C ARG A 138 -8.51 -21.30 -5.50
N ALA A 139 -9.70 -20.96 -6.00
CA ALA A 139 -9.85 -19.81 -6.88
C ALA A 139 -9.45 -18.51 -6.15
N GLY A 140 -8.86 -17.57 -6.88
CA GLY A 140 -8.35 -16.34 -6.31
C GLY A 140 -7.50 -15.55 -7.28
N VAL A 141 -6.84 -14.53 -6.75
CA VAL A 141 -5.91 -13.66 -7.48
C VAL A 141 -4.61 -13.54 -6.70
N ALA A 142 -3.49 -13.50 -7.42
CA ALA A 142 -2.17 -13.28 -6.84
C ALA A 142 -1.31 -12.40 -7.74
N PHE A 143 -0.45 -11.61 -7.11
CA PHE A 143 0.53 -10.75 -7.75
C PHE A 143 1.91 -10.94 -7.11
N LEU A 144 2.94 -10.79 -7.94
CA LEU A 144 4.33 -10.64 -7.50
C LEU A 144 4.88 -9.37 -8.14
N GLY A 145 5.24 -8.40 -7.32
CA GLY A 145 5.99 -7.21 -7.74
C GLY A 145 7.45 -7.34 -7.34
N ARG A 146 8.37 -6.96 -8.21
CA ARG A 146 9.79 -6.84 -7.86
C ARG A 146 10.43 -5.64 -8.54
N VAL A 147 11.23 -4.90 -7.78
CA VAL A 147 12.14 -3.86 -8.30
C VAL A 147 13.46 -3.93 -7.54
N GLY A 148 14.53 -4.22 -8.27
CA GLY A 148 15.85 -4.43 -7.69
C GLY A 148 15.86 -5.54 -6.62
N PRO A 149 16.27 -5.25 -5.37
CA PRO A 149 16.29 -6.22 -4.29
C PRO A 149 14.94 -6.39 -3.58
N HIS A 150 13.95 -5.53 -3.82
CA HIS A 150 12.67 -5.54 -3.12
C HIS A 150 11.63 -6.32 -3.92
N ALA A 151 10.90 -7.20 -3.25
CA ALA A 151 9.80 -7.94 -3.84
C ALA A 151 8.66 -8.04 -2.83
N LEU A 152 7.43 -8.09 -3.34
CA LEU A 152 6.22 -8.38 -2.58
C LEU A 152 5.40 -9.42 -3.32
N GLY A 153 4.95 -10.44 -2.62
CA GLY A 153 3.94 -11.39 -3.09
C GLY A 153 2.65 -11.16 -2.35
N ILE A 154 1.53 -10.94 -3.04
CA ILE A 154 0.22 -10.69 -2.42
C ILE A 154 -0.84 -11.53 -3.12
N ALA A 155 -1.64 -12.26 -2.35
CA ALA A 155 -2.72 -13.09 -2.88
C ALA A 155 -3.96 -13.06 -2.00
N LYS A 156 -5.13 -13.18 -2.64
CA LYS A 156 -6.42 -13.32 -1.99
C LYS A 156 -7.25 -14.39 -2.70
N THR A 157 -7.76 -15.35 -1.95
CA THR A 157 -8.69 -16.36 -2.46
C THR A 157 -10.13 -15.85 -2.41
N ASP A 158 -11.00 -16.42 -3.25
CA ASP A 158 -12.41 -16.01 -3.35
C ASP A 158 -13.19 -16.27 -2.05
N ASP A 159 -12.72 -17.20 -1.21
CA ASP A 159 -13.25 -17.44 0.15
C ASP A 159 -12.67 -16.49 1.21
N GLY A 160 -11.91 -15.47 0.80
CA GLY A 160 -11.45 -14.37 1.64
C GLY A 160 -10.12 -14.60 2.35
N ARG A 161 -9.41 -15.71 2.12
CA ARG A 161 -8.09 -15.92 2.75
C ARG A 161 -7.03 -15.06 2.07
N PHE A 162 -6.14 -14.52 2.89
CA PHE A 162 -5.09 -13.61 2.47
C PHE A 162 -3.71 -14.25 2.69
N TYR A 163 -2.80 -13.99 1.76
CA TYR A 163 -1.40 -14.42 1.84
C TYR A 163 -0.52 -13.27 1.36
N ALA A 164 0.52 -12.92 2.11
CA ALA A 164 1.51 -11.97 1.66
C ALA A 164 2.90 -12.21 2.28
N TRP A 165 3.93 -11.72 1.58
CA TRP A 165 5.32 -11.66 2.02
C TRP A 165 6.09 -10.59 1.25
#